data_AF-A0A956SV54-F1
#
_entry.id   AF-A0A956SV54-F1
#
_cell.length_a   1.000
_cell.length_b   1.000
_cell.length_c   1.000
_cell.angle_alpha   90.00
_cell.angle_beta   90.00
_cell.angle_gamma   90.00
#
_symmetry.space_group_name_H-M   'P 1'
#
loop_
_entity.id
_entity.type
_entity.pdbx_description
1 polymer ?
#
loop_
_entity_poly.entity_id
_entity_poly.type
_entity_poly.pdbx_seq_one_letter_code
_entity_poly.pdbx_strand_id
1 'polypeptide(L)'
;MKLVRAATAVRWRAFDRAASDPRAAQELVLRRITRRNASSEFGRKHGFDRIDSITAWRDAVPLADYETFAPAIERIRGGEQGILTRDRVTFFGQSSGTTGRPKFIPITDRFVAEVQRSRELLVRPALEHLPGILCGSALGVSSSRIVGWTEGGIPYGSVTARYDRKGWTDRFQMIPFEVYALEDFEAKYYLTLRLALESELSVVSTVNPSTVMLLAQKLDVHADRLIADLRRGTVDPALPLLPAVRFEAEQRIKGPRPKVARRLEAIRRTNGFLRWVEVWPKMAAIFCWKAGAASFYLRQFPKHFGPTPVFDLGFAATEGIFSAPLHPDRDDGVLTVDGHFMEFIPEGRRDEPTPPCLDASELEAGGRYYIVITTSGGLYRYDLNDVIEVTDFYKRAPMVRFLHKGGGIVSITGEKLA
;
A
#
# COMPACT_ATOMS: atom_id res chain seq x y z
N MET A 1 15.19 -12.30 -14.35
CA MET A 1 16.01 -11.28 -13.65
C MET A 1 16.50 -10.16 -14.56
N LYS A 2 17.25 -10.42 -15.65
CA LYS A 2 17.77 -9.35 -16.56
C LYS A 2 16.68 -8.45 -17.16
N LEU A 3 15.58 -9.03 -17.67
CA LEU A 3 14.45 -8.26 -18.22
C LEU A 3 13.77 -7.35 -17.19
N VAL A 4 13.53 -7.83 -15.96
CA VAL A 4 12.89 -7.03 -14.91
C VAL A 4 13.81 -5.90 -14.45
N ARG A 5 15.12 -6.16 -14.29
CA ARG A 5 16.12 -5.12 -14.00
C ARG A 5 16.19 -4.06 -15.09
N ALA A 6 16.14 -4.46 -16.36
CA ALA A 6 16.11 -3.52 -17.48
C ALA A 6 14.81 -2.69 -17.50
N ALA A 7 13.66 -3.31 -17.19
CA ALA A 7 12.37 -2.64 -17.14
C ALA A 7 12.28 -1.59 -16.03
N THR A 8 12.89 -1.83 -14.86
CA THR A 8 12.89 -0.87 -13.74
C THR A 8 14.00 0.17 -13.83
N ALA A 9 15.03 -0.05 -14.66
CA ALA A 9 16.19 0.84 -14.74
C ALA A 9 15.84 2.26 -15.23
N VAL A 10 14.91 2.40 -16.18
CA VAL A 10 14.50 3.71 -16.71
C VAL A 10 13.82 4.55 -15.62
N ARG A 11 12.84 3.95 -14.94
CA ARG A 11 12.12 4.58 -13.82
C ARG A 11 13.06 4.97 -12.69
N TRP A 12 13.97 4.07 -12.33
CA TRP A 12 14.96 4.32 -11.29
C TRP A 12 15.91 5.46 -11.67
N ARG A 13 16.46 5.48 -12.88
CA ARG A 13 17.35 6.58 -13.33
C ARG A 13 16.65 7.93 -13.35
N ALA A 14 15.35 7.96 -13.69
CA ALA A 14 14.57 9.18 -13.60
C ALA A 14 14.47 9.68 -12.15
N PHE A 15 14.14 8.78 -11.21
CA PHE A 15 14.09 9.11 -9.79
C PHE A 15 15.44 9.51 -9.21
N ASP A 16 16.50 8.77 -9.53
CA ASP A 16 17.87 9.01 -9.08
C ASP A 16 18.36 10.42 -9.47
N ARG A 17 17.94 10.92 -10.64
CA ARG A 17 18.17 12.32 -11.04
C ARG A 17 17.31 13.29 -10.22
N ALA A 18 16.02 13.01 -10.07
CA ALA A 18 15.12 13.84 -9.26
C ALA A 18 15.59 13.97 -7.80
N ALA A 19 16.12 12.90 -7.21
CA ALA A 19 16.66 12.90 -5.85
C ALA A 19 17.93 13.75 -5.67
N SER A 20 18.57 14.16 -6.76
CA SER A 20 19.74 15.06 -6.71
C SER A 20 19.33 16.54 -6.59
N ASP A 21 18.08 16.88 -6.93
CA ASP A 21 17.49 18.21 -6.71
C ASP A 21 15.99 18.08 -6.39
N PRO A 22 15.65 17.76 -5.12
CA PRO A 22 14.27 17.60 -4.68
C PRO A 22 13.38 18.82 -4.93
N ARG A 23 13.94 20.03 -4.81
CA ARG A 23 13.20 21.28 -5.01
C ARG A 23 12.76 21.40 -6.46
N ALA A 24 13.69 21.26 -7.39
CA ALA A 24 13.38 21.28 -8.82
C ALA A 24 12.40 20.15 -9.21
N ALA A 25 12.56 18.95 -8.64
CA ALA A 25 11.65 17.84 -8.86
C ALA A 25 10.22 18.15 -8.40
N GLN A 26 10.06 18.72 -7.21
CA GLN A 26 8.78 19.10 -6.64
C GLN A 26 8.11 20.27 -7.39
N GLU A 27 8.89 21.27 -7.85
CA GLU A 27 8.38 22.33 -8.72
C GLU A 27 7.81 21.77 -10.04
N LEU A 28 8.47 20.77 -10.64
CA LEU A 28 7.97 20.10 -11.85
C LEU A 28 6.68 19.33 -11.58
N VAL A 29 6.57 18.65 -10.43
CA VAL A 29 5.34 17.94 -10.04
C VAL A 29 4.20 18.93 -9.82
N LEU A 30 4.45 20.01 -9.08
CA LEU A 30 3.46 21.06 -8.80
C LEU A 30 2.96 21.71 -10.10
N ARG A 31 3.88 22.10 -11.00
CA ARG A 31 3.54 22.65 -12.33
C ARG A 31 2.72 21.69 -13.17
N ARG A 32 2.98 20.38 -13.08
CA ARG A 32 2.17 19.36 -13.78
C ARG A 32 0.75 19.31 -13.23
N ILE A 33 0.59 19.31 -11.91
CA ILE A 33 -0.72 19.23 -11.24
C ILE A 33 -1.54 20.49 -11.55
N THR A 34 -0.97 21.67 -11.32
CA THR A 34 -1.64 22.96 -11.52
C THR A 34 -2.06 23.18 -12.96
N ARG A 35 -1.15 22.99 -13.93
CA ARG A 35 -1.50 23.11 -15.37
C ARG A 35 -2.60 22.14 -15.80
N ARG A 36 -2.58 20.89 -15.29
CA ARG A 36 -3.58 19.89 -15.66
C ARG A 36 -4.95 20.25 -15.12
N ASN A 37 -5.00 20.71 -13.88
CA ASN A 37 -6.24 20.99 -13.15
C ASN A 37 -6.68 22.45 -13.24
N ALA A 38 -5.99 23.31 -14.01
CA ALA A 38 -6.37 24.72 -14.18
C ALA A 38 -7.81 24.92 -14.69
N SER A 39 -8.35 23.96 -15.45
CA SER A 39 -9.72 23.99 -15.94
C SER A 39 -10.75 23.32 -15.01
N SER A 40 -10.38 22.88 -13.81
CA SER A 40 -11.37 22.45 -12.80
C SER A 40 -12.02 23.67 -12.15
N GLU A 41 -13.17 23.49 -11.50
CA GLU A 41 -13.81 24.55 -10.71
C GLU A 41 -12.85 25.10 -9.64
N PHE A 42 -12.18 24.21 -8.91
CA PHE A 42 -11.16 24.58 -7.93
C PHE A 42 -9.97 25.31 -8.57
N GLY A 43 -9.46 24.80 -9.70
CA GLY A 43 -8.32 25.39 -10.39
C GLY A 43 -8.59 26.80 -10.92
N ARG A 44 -9.80 27.06 -11.43
CA ARG A 44 -10.23 28.41 -11.82
C ARG A 44 -10.37 29.33 -10.62
N LYS A 45 -10.98 28.85 -9.53
CA LYS A 45 -11.17 29.62 -8.30
C LYS A 45 -9.85 30.09 -7.70
N HIS A 46 -8.82 29.26 -7.74
CA HIS A 46 -7.50 29.54 -7.16
C HIS A 46 -6.45 29.99 -8.19
N GLY A 47 -6.84 30.28 -9.43
CA GLY A 47 -5.94 30.85 -10.45
C GLY A 47 -4.73 29.97 -10.80
N PHE A 48 -4.92 28.66 -10.93
CA PHE A 48 -3.84 27.70 -11.20
C PHE A 48 -3.02 27.99 -12.46
N ASP A 49 -3.60 28.70 -13.42
CA ASP A 49 -2.93 29.15 -14.65
C ASP A 49 -1.83 30.20 -14.40
N ARG A 50 -1.88 30.91 -13.26
CA ARG A 50 -0.94 31.95 -12.86
C ARG A 50 0.13 31.47 -11.87
N ILE A 51 0.05 30.22 -11.43
CA ILE A 51 0.97 29.66 -10.44
C ILE A 51 2.24 29.17 -11.14
N ASP A 52 3.36 29.83 -10.88
CA ASP A 52 4.66 29.54 -11.50
C ASP A 52 5.73 29.04 -10.51
N SER A 53 5.48 29.19 -9.21
CA SER A 53 6.43 28.91 -8.13
C SER A 53 5.71 28.31 -6.91
N ILE A 54 6.49 27.66 -6.03
CA ILE A 54 6.00 27.12 -4.75
C ILE A 54 5.47 28.26 -3.86
N THR A 55 6.12 29.42 -3.86
CA THR A 55 5.64 30.60 -3.13
C THR A 55 4.27 31.06 -3.63
N ALA A 56 4.12 31.28 -4.94
CA ALA A 56 2.82 31.66 -5.52
C ALA A 56 1.73 30.61 -5.25
N TRP A 57 2.10 29.33 -5.21
CA TRP A 57 1.19 28.25 -4.83
C TRP A 57 0.70 28.37 -3.38
N ARG A 58 1.61 28.61 -2.44
CA ARG A 58 1.30 28.77 -1.01
C ARG A 58 0.42 29.98 -0.74
N ASP A 59 0.59 31.06 -1.51
CA ASP A 59 -0.23 32.27 -1.41
C ASP A 59 -1.65 32.07 -1.99
N ALA A 60 -1.76 31.33 -3.10
CA ALA A 60 -3.01 31.13 -3.81
C ALA A 60 -3.93 30.06 -3.18
N VAL A 61 -3.33 29.04 -2.56
CA VAL A 61 -4.06 27.89 -2.02
C VAL A 61 -3.81 27.77 -0.53
N PRO A 62 -4.85 27.83 0.34
CA PRO A 62 -4.67 27.66 1.78
C PRO A 62 -4.39 26.21 2.14
N LEU A 63 -3.81 25.98 3.32
CA LEU A 63 -3.79 24.66 3.95
C LEU A 63 -5.22 24.18 4.17
N ALA A 64 -5.45 22.89 3.96
CA ALA A 64 -6.76 22.29 3.98
C ALA A 64 -6.77 20.94 4.70
N ASP A 65 -7.90 20.63 5.31
CA ASP A 65 -8.21 19.30 5.85
C ASP A 65 -9.27 18.60 4.99
N TYR A 66 -9.83 17.49 5.48
CA TYR A 66 -10.87 16.78 4.74
C TYR A 66 -12.18 17.56 4.65
N GLU A 67 -12.56 18.25 5.73
CA GLU A 67 -13.81 18.99 5.79
C GLU A 67 -13.83 20.15 4.80
N THR A 68 -12.67 20.74 4.53
CA THR A 68 -12.48 21.74 3.46
C THR A 68 -12.91 21.22 2.09
N PHE A 69 -12.64 19.94 1.77
CA PHE A 69 -12.98 19.31 0.49
C PHE A 69 -14.32 18.56 0.51
N ALA A 70 -14.88 18.27 1.68
CA ALA A 70 -16.08 17.45 1.83
C ALA A 70 -17.26 17.93 0.96
N PRO A 71 -17.61 19.24 0.89
CA PRO A 71 -18.71 19.70 0.03
C PRO A 71 -18.49 19.39 -1.46
N ALA A 72 -17.25 19.55 -1.95
CA ALA A 72 -16.91 19.24 -3.34
C ALA A 72 -16.91 17.73 -3.58
N ILE A 73 -16.44 16.93 -2.61
CA ILE A 73 -16.47 15.47 -2.67
C ILE A 73 -17.90 14.96 -2.73
N GLU A 74 -18.83 15.49 -1.93
CA GLU A 74 -20.24 15.08 -1.97
C GLU A 74 -20.90 15.37 -3.33
N ARG A 75 -20.62 16.52 -3.94
CA ARG A 75 -21.07 16.81 -5.32
C ARG A 75 -20.53 15.78 -6.32
N ILE A 76 -19.26 15.39 -6.20
CA ILE A 76 -18.67 14.35 -7.05
C ILE A 76 -19.33 12.99 -6.78
N ARG A 77 -19.62 12.66 -5.52
CA ARG A 77 -20.36 11.43 -5.14
C ARG A 77 -21.76 11.40 -5.74
N GLY A 78 -22.41 12.56 -5.87
CA GLY A 78 -23.68 12.75 -6.60
C GLY A 78 -23.56 12.68 -8.13
N GLY A 79 -22.34 12.56 -8.67
CA GLY A 79 -22.08 12.32 -10.10
C GLY A 79 -21.48 13.51 -10.84
N GLU A 80 -21.39 14.69 -10.21
CA GLU A 80 -20.73 15.85 -10.83
C GLU A 80 -19.23 15.58 -11.08
N GLN A 81 -18.67 16.18 -12.13
CA GLN A 81 -17.27 16.00 -12.51
C GLN A 81 -16.63 17.36 -12.78
N GLY A 82 -15.29 17.42 -12.82
CA GLY A 82 -14.59 18.67 -13.12
C GLY A 82 -14.52 19.67 -11.94
N ILE A 83 -14.92 19.26 -10.73
CA ILE A 83 -14.95 20.13 -9.55
C ILE A 83 -13.53 20.31 -8.98
N LEU A 84 -12.97 19.27 -8.36
CA LEU A 84 -11.63 19.33 -7.77
C LEU A 84 -10.54 19.11 -8.81
N THR A 85 -10.73 18.15 -9.70
CA THR A 85 -9.78 17.77 -10.77
C THR A 85 -10.47 17.81 -12.13
N ARG A 86 -9.69 18.05 -13.19
CA ARG A 86 -10.20 17.96 -14.57
C ARG A 86 -10.47 16.51 -14.98
N ASP A 87 -9.65 15.59 -14.48
CA ASP A 87 -9.75 14.17 -14.84
C ASP A 87 -10.99 13.57 -14.16
N ARG A 88 -11.67 12.66 -14.87
CA ARG A 88 -12.87 12.00 -14.34
C ARG A 88 -12.52 11.18 -13.10
N VAL A 89 -13.29 11.36 -12.03
CA VAL A 89 -13.22 10.52 -10.83
C VAL A 89 -13.94 9.21 -11.14
N THR A 90 -13.20 8.10 -11.04
CA THR A 90 -13.69 6.76 -11.42
C THR A 90 -13.86 5.84 -10.23
N PHE A 91 -13.37 6.24 -9.07
CA PHE A 91 -13.43 5.47 -7.83
C PHE A 91 -13.25 6.39 -6.63
N PHE A 92 -13.76 5.98 -5.47
CA PHE A 92 -13.41 6.60 -4.19
C PHE A 92 -12.66 5.64 -3.28
N GLY A 93 -11.49 6.08 -2.82
CA GLY A 93 -10.76 5.44 -1.74
C GLY A 93 -11.44 5.69 -0.41
N GLN A 94 -11.94 4.65 0.23
CA GLN A 94 -12.51 4.75 1.56
C GLN A 94 -11.40 4.64 2.61
N SER A 95 -11.31 5.62 3.51
CA SER A 95 -10.48 5.52 4.73
C SER A 95 -11.35 5.63 5.97
N SER A 96 -10.97 4.95 7.05
CA SER A 96 -11.77 4.83 8.28
C SER A 96 -11.96 6.14 9.07
N GLY A 97 -11.40 7.28 8.63
CA GLY A 97 -11.50 8.56 9.36
C GLY A 97 -10.91 8.47 10.77
N THR A 98 -10.84 9.55 11.53
CA THR A 98 -10.59 9.53 13.00
C THR A 98 -11.87 9.82 13.78
N THR A 99 -12.89 10.34 13.10
CA THR A 99 -14.16 10.82 13.64
C THR A 99 -15.30 9.80 13.47
N GLY A 100 -15.00 8.55 13.11
CA GLY A 100 -15.97 7.49 12.83
C GLY A 100 -16.73 7.63 11.49
N ARG A 101 -16.64 8.78 10.82
CA ARG A 101 -17.16 8.97 9.46
C ARG A 101 -16.10 8.58 8.41
N PRO A 102 -16.40 7.65 7.48
CA PRO A 102 -15.47 7.29 6.43
C PRO A 102 -15.17 8.49 5.53
N LYS A 103 -13.89 8.71 5.22
CA LYS A 103 -13.46 9.69 4.22
C LYS A 103 -13.46 9.04 2.83
N PHE A 104 -13.91 9.79 1.82
CA PHE A 104 -13.94 9.37 0.42
C PHE A 104 -12.91 10.16 -0.38
N ILE A 105 -11.77 9.54 -0.66
CA ILE A 105 -10.69 10.16 -1.41
C ILE A 105 -10.94 9.97 -2.91
N PRO A 106 -11.07 11.03 -3.73
CA PRO A 106 -11.34 10.89 -5.15
C PRO A 106 -10.13 10.30 -5.91
N ILE A 107 -10.39 9.23 -6.68
CA ILE A 107 -9.38 8.49 -7.44
C ILE A 107 -9.65 8.59 -8.94
N THR A 108 -8.63 9.03 -9.67
CA THR A 108 -8.61 9.08 -11.15
C THR A 108 -7.62 8.05 -11.70
N ASP A 109 -7.74 7.69 -12.98
CA ASP A 109 -6.77 6.79 -13.62
C ASP A 109 -5.34 7.38 -13.64
N ARG A 110 -5.23 8.71 -13.67
CA ARG A 110 -3.95 9.42 -13.55
C ARG A 110 -3.35 9.25 -12.17
N PHE A 111 -4.14 9.46 -11.12
CA PHE A 111 -3.69 9.26 -9.75
C PHE A 111 -3.18 7.81 -9.56
N VAL A 112 -3.92 6.83 -10.09
CA VAL A 112 -3.48 5.42 -10.08
C VAL A 112 -2.14 5.25 -10.79
N ALA A 113 -1.94 5.89 -11.96
CA ALA A 113 -0.65 5.82 -12.66
C ALA A 113 0.50 6.48 -11.89
N GLU A 114 0.26 7.56 -11.16
CA GLU A 114 1.26 8.22 -10.30
C GLU A 114 1.65 7.33 -9.13
N VAL A 115 0.68 6.74 -8.44
CA VAL A 115 0.93 5.79 -7.34
C VAL A 115 1.72 4.57 -7.84
N GLN A 116 1.38 4.04 -9.01
CA GLN A 116 2.11 2.91 -9.59
C GLN A 116 3.56 3.25 -9.92
N ARG A 117 3.83 4.47 -10.42
CA ARG A 117 5.22 4.94 -10.62
C ARG A 117 5.98 5.03 -9.31
N SER A 118 5.36 5.47 -8.22
CA SER A 118 5.99 5.48 -6.89
C SER A 118 6.27 4.04 -6.42
N ARG A 119 5.31 3.13 -6.58
CA ARG A 119 5.45 1.72 -6.21
C ARG A 119 6.55 0.98 -6.97
N GLU A 120 6.76 1.32 -8.25
CA GLU A 120 7.84 0.74 -9.06
C GLU A 120 9.25 1.00 -8.49
N LEU A 121 9.43 2.04 -7.68
CA LEU A 121 10.72 2.33 -7.03
C LEU A 121 11.11 1.26 -6.02
N LEU A 122 10.15 0.60 -5.37
CA LEU A 122 10.38 -0.50 -4.44
C LEU A 122 10.98 -1.73 -5.13
N VAL A 123 10.56 -1.97 -6.38
CA VAL A 123 10.80 -3.24 -7.09
C VAL A 123 12.29 -3.45 -7.33
N ARG A 124 13.03 -2.38 -7.67
CA ARG A 124 14.45 -2.51 -8.00
C ARG A 124 15.32 -2.84 -6.78
N PRO A 125 15.29 -2.08 -5.67
CA PRO A 125 16.03 -2.43 -4.47
C PRO A 125 15.66 -3.82 -3.93
N ALA A 126 14.37 -4.16 -3.93
CA ALA A 126 13.92 -5.50 -3.54
C ALA A 126 14.57 -6.61 -4.38
N LEU A 127 14.67 -6.46 -5.70
CA LEU A 127 15.32 -7.43 -6.60
C LEU A 127 16.85 -7.44 -6.53
N GLU A 128 17.46 -6.33 -6.12
CA GLU A 128 18.92 -6.23 -5.95
C GLU A 128 19.34 -6.94 -4.66
N HIS A 129 18.62 -6.72 -3.56
CA HIS A 129 18.94 -7.30 -2.25
C HIS A 129 18.34 -8.70 -2.04
N LEU A 130 17.18 -9.00 -2.62
CA LEU A 130 16.45 -10.24 -2.41
C LEU A 130 16.12 -10.93 -3.75
N PRO A 131 17.11 -11.38 -4.54
CA PRO A 131 16.86 -11.98 -5.85
C PRO A 131 15.99 -13.25 -5.79
N GLY A 132 15.92 -13.91 -4.63
CA GLY A 132 15.09 -15.07 -4.37
C GLY A 132 13.57 -14.83 -4.51
N ILE A 133 13.11 -13.57 -4.50
CA ILE A 133 11.68 -13.23 -4.66
C ILE A 133 11.11 -13.62 -6.03
N LEU A 134 11.97 -13.97 -7.01
CA LEU A 134 11.58 -14.47 -8.33
C LEU A 134 11.61 -15.99 -8.46
N CYS A 135 11.99 -16.73 -7.40
CA CYS A 135 12.21 -18.18 -7.46
C CYS A 135 10.97 -19.03 -7.15
N GLY A 136 9.83 -18.40 -6.86
CA GLY A 136 8.57 -19.05 -6.56
C GLY A 136 7.38 -18.10 -6.73
N SER A 137 6.27 -18.44 -6.11
CA SER A 137 5.05 -17.62 -6.15
C SER A 137 5.03 -16.59 -5.02
N ALA A 138 4.23 -15.53 -5.16
CA ALA A 138 3.95 -14.60 -4.07
C ALA A 138 2.55 -14.83 -3.52
N LEU A 139 2.42 -14.92 -2.20
CA LEU A 139 1.11 -14.91 -1.56
C LEU A 139 0.77 -13.47 -1.17
N GLY A 140 -0.25 -12.92 -1.80
CA GLY A 140 -0.87 -11.66 -1.37
C GLY A 140 -2.12 -11.91 -0.54
N VAL A 141 -2.49 -10.94 0.30
CA VAL A 141 -3.85 -10.84 0.84
C VAL A 141 -4.33 -9.42 0.59
N SER A 142 -5.40 -9.30 -0.17
CA SER A 142 -6.04 -8.02 -0.48
C SER A 142 -7.43 -7.96 0.14
N SER A 143 -7.92 -6.74 0.33
CA SER A 143 -9.33 -6.46 0.62
C SER A 143 -10.17 -6.49 -0.67
N SER A 144 -11.49 -6.54 -0.51
CA SER A 144 -12.46 -6.39 -1.61
C SER A 144 -12.20 -5.12 -2.42
N ARG A 145 -12.34 -5.23 -3.75
CA ARG A 145 -12.14 -4.15 -4.75
C ARG A 145 -13.20 -3.06 -4.65
N ILE A 146 -14.45 -3.45 -4.42
CA ILE A 146 -15.59 -2.55 -4.36
C ILE A 146 -16.39 -2.95 -3.12
N VAL A 147 -16.62 -1.97 -2.25
CA VAL A 147 -17.45 -2.08 -1.05
C VAL A 147 -18.87 -1.62 -1.36
N GLY A 148 -19.03 -0.61 -2.23
CA GLY A 148 -20.33 -0.14 -2.67
C GLY A 148 -20.23 0.88 -3.79
N TRP A 149 -21.35 1.57 -4.04
CA TRP A 149 -21.51 2.59 -5.08
C TRP A 149 -22.09 3.87 -4.48
N THR A 150 -21.64 5.03 -4.97
CA THR A 150 -22.22 6.33 -4.60
C THR A 150 -23.53 6.57 -5.34
N GLU A 151 -24.27 7.62 -4.95
CA GLU A 151 -25.53 8.04 -5.59
C GLU A 151 -25.35 8.35 -7.08
N GLY A 152 -24.22 8.95 -7.46
CA GLY A 152 -23.81 9.19 -8.84
C GLY A 152 -23.24 7.98 -9.58
N GLY A 153 -23.32 6.77 -9.00
CA GLY A 153 -22.87 5.53 -9.64
C GLY A 153 -21.36 5.39 -9.72
N ILE A 154 -20.59 5.98 -8.80
CA ILE A 154 -19.14 5.82 -8.71
C ILE A 154 -18.80 4.74 -7.67
N PRO A 155 -18.00 3.71 -8.00
CA PRO A 155 -17.65 2.67 -7.03
C PRO A 155 -16.70 3.20 -5.95
N TYR A 156 -16.78 2.66 -4.74
CA TYR A 156 -15.87 2.97 -3.64
C TYR A 156 -15.39 1.73 -2.88
N GLY A 157 -14.24 1.83 -2.23
CA GLY A 157 -13.64 0.76 -1.44
C GLY A 157 -12.16 1.00 -1.14
N SER A 158 -11.42 -0.08 -0.88
CA SER A 158 -9.98 0.00 -0.61
C SER A 158 -9.18 0.35 -1.86
N VAL A 159 -8.31 1.36 -1.76
CA VAL A 159 -7.52 1.83 -2.91
C VAL A 159 -6.46 0.81 -3.32
N THR A 160 -5.94 0.02 -2.38
CA THR A 160 -4.96 -1.05 -2.65
C THR A 160 -5.46 -2.01 -3.74
N ALA A 161 -6.77 -2.30 -3.72
CA ALA A 161 -7.40 -3.19 -4.69
C ALA A 161 -7.60 -2.53 -6.07
N ARG A 162 -7.58 -1.19 -6.16
CA ARG A 162 -7.70 -0.42 -7.41
C ARG A 162 -6.35 -0.25 -8.14
N TYR A 163 -5.24 -0.23 -7.41
CA TYR A 163 -3.89 -0.18 -7.99
C TYR A 163 -3.51 -1.47 -8.73
N ASP A 164 -4.19 -2.57 -8.43
CA ASP A 164 -3.89 -3.89 -8.96
C ASP A 164 -4.32 -3.99 -10.44
N ARG A 165 -3.43 -3.59 -11.35
CA ARG A 165 -3.61 -3.73 -12.80
C ARG A 165 -3.05 -5.09 -13.26
N LYS A 166 -3.74 -5.72 -14.21
CA LYS A 166 -3.23 -6.90 -14.91
C LYS A 166 -1.85 -6.61 -15.50
N GLY A 167 -0.84 -7.39 -15.14
CA GLY A 167 0.55 -7.18 -15.55
C GLY A 167 1.44 -8.41 -15.34
N TRP A 168 2.76 -8.24 -15.50
CA TRP A 168 3.73 -9.34 -15.27
C TRP A 168 3.68 -9.89 -13.83
N THR A 169 3.18 -9.09 -12.90
CA THR A 169 2.95 -9.44 -11.50
C THR A 169 1.78 -10.42 -11.29
N ASP A 170 0.88 -10.56 -12.26
CA ASP A 170 -0.25 -11.52 -12.21
C ASP A 170 0.25 -12.96 -12.15
N ARG A 171 1.45 -13.25 -12.68
CA ARG A 171 2.10 -14.56 -12.56
C ARG A 171 2.40 -14.96 -11.11
N PHE A 172 2.35 -14.00 -10.18
CA PHE A 172 2.48 -14.26 -8.76
C PHE A 172 1.13 -14.31 -8.04
N GLN A 173 0.01 -13.87 -8.65
CA GLN A 173 -1.31 -13.91 -8.02
C GLN A 173 -1.93 -15.31 -8.09
N MET A 174 -1.68 -16.12 -7.06
CA MET A 174 -2.19 -17.50 -7.01
C MET A 174 -3.66 -17.61 -6.59
N ILE A 175 -4.15 -16.61 -5.85
CA ILE A 175 -5.46 -16.67 -5.20
C ILE A 175 -6.46 -15.90 -6.08
N PRO A 176 -7.58 -16.54 -6.51
CA PRO A 176 -8.65 -15.85 -7.21
C PRO A 176 -9.16 -14.66 -6.40
N PHE A 177 -9.51 -13.59 -7.09
CA PHE A 177 -9.97 -12.37 -6.43
C PHE A 177 -11.25 -12.61 -5.61
N GLU A 178 -12.10 -13.51 -6.10
CA GLU A 178 -13.35 -13.94 -5.49
C GLU A 178 -13.14 -14.53 -4.08
N VAL A 179 -11.97 -15.12 -3.81
CA VAL A 179 -11.63 -15.62 -2.47
C VAL A 179 -11.41 -14.46 -1.49
N TYR A 180 -10.82 -13.35 -1.93
CA TYR A 180 -10.63 -12.17 -1.06
C TYR A 180 -11.95 -11.46 -0.74
N ALA A 181 -12.96 -11.60 -1.61
CA ALA A 181 -14.27 -11.01 -1.44
C ALA A 181 -15.19 -11.80 -0.50
N LEU A 182 -14.76 -12.98 0.00
CA LEU A 182 -15.54 -13.77 0.95
C LEU A 182 -15.71 -13.02 2.28
N GLU A 183 -16.98 -12.88 2.71
CA GLU A 183 -17.36 -12.31 4.01
C GLU A 183 -17.03 -13.29 5.15
N ASP A 184 -17.21 -14.59 4.93
CA ASP A 184 -16.84 -15.62 5.90
C ASP A 184 -15.31 -15.66 6.06
N PHE A 185 -14.87 -15.21 7.23
CA PHE A 185 -13.46 -15.03 7.54
C PHE A 185 -12.71 -16.37 7.59
N GLU A 186 -13.31 -17.42 8.16
CA GLU A 186 -12.69 -18.74 8.24
C GLU A 186 -12.52 -19.35 6.85
N ALA A 187 -13.57 -19.30 6.02
CA ALA A 187 -13.54 -19.80 4.65
C ALA A 187 -12.50 -19.07 3.80
N LYS A 188 -12.40 -17.74 3.94
CA LYS A 188 -11.40 -16.92 3.23
C LYS A 188 -9.98 -17.38 3.52
N TYR A 189 -9.58 -17.47 4.79
CA TYR A 189 -8.21 -17.82 5.15
C TYR A 189 -7.91 -19.29 4.92
N TYR A 190 -8.86 -20.18 5.17
CA TYR A 190 -8.74 -21.59 4.81
C TYR A 190 -8.45 -21.75 3.31
N LEU A 191 -9.29 -21.15 2.46
CA LEU A 191 -9.20 -21.31 1.02
C LEU A 191 -7.92 -20.66 0.46
N THR A 192 -7.54 -19.51 1.00
CA THR A 192 -6.26 -18.85 0.69
C THR A 192 -5.08 -19.78 0.95
N LEU A 193 -5.02 -20.40 2.13
CA LEU A 193 -3.92 -21.31 2.50
C LEU A 193 -3.97 -22.61 1.71
N ARG A 194 -5.16 -23.18 1.49
CA ARG A 194 -5.34 -24.39 0.69
C ARG A 194 -4.82 -24.20 -0.72
N LEU A 195 -5.13 -23.07 -1.36
CA LEU A 195 -4.63 -22.73 -2.69
C LEU A 195 -3.13 -22.41 -2.67
N ALA A 196 -2.62 -21.74 -1.63
CA ALA A 196 -1.19 -21.46 -1.49
C ALA A 196 -0.33 -22.75 -1.45
N LEU A 197 -0.85 -23.82 -0.85
CA LEU A 197 -0.21 -25.14 -0.79
C LEU A 197 -0.09 -25.85 -2.16
N GLU A 198 -0.70 -25.31 -3.23
CA GLU A 198 -0.52 -25.81 -4.60
C GLU A 198 0.80 -25.35 -5.25
N SER A 199 1.53 -24.43 -4.59
CA SER A 199 2.74 -23.81 -5.11
C SER A 199 3.83 -23.70 -4.04
N GLU A 200 5.06 -23.50 -4.49
CA GLU A 200 6.17 -23.14 -3.61
C GLU A 200 6.26 -21.62 -3.50
N LEU A 201 6.04 -21.08 -2.29
CA LEU A 201 6.12 -19.65 -2.04
C LEU A 201 7.57 -19.18 -1.96
N SER A 202 7.80 -18.00 -2.52
CA SER A 202 9.02 -17.22 -2.32
C SER A 202 8.76 -15.88 -1.63
N VAL A 203 7.53 -15.39 -1.65
CA VAL A 203 7.14 -14.11 -1.06
C VAL A 203 5.81 -14.25 -0.35
N VAL A 204 5.68 -13.59 0.80
CA VAL A 204 4.37 -13.18 1.36
C VAL A 204 4.34 -11.65 1.32
N SER A 205 3.28 -11.06 0.76
CA SER A 205 3.14 -9.61 0.60
C SER A 205 1.77 -9.15 1.07
N THR A 206 1.71 -8.54 2.25
CA THR A 206 0.49 -7.95 2.80
C THR A 206 0.81 -6.59 3.39
N VAL A 207 -0.13 -5.63 3.34
CA VAL A 207 0.14 -4.29 3.88
C VAL A 207 0.50 -4.35 5.36
N ASN A 208 -0.25 -5.11 6.16
CA ASN A 208 -0.10 -5.20 7.62
C ASN A 208 0.59 -6.51 8.07
N PRO A 209 1.63 -6.50 8.95
CA PRO A 209 2.23 -7.70 9.53
C PRO A 209 1.26 -8.50 10.39
N SER A 210 0.18 -7.91 10.93
CA SER A 210 -0.86 -8.67 11.64
C SER A 210 -1.52 -9.70 10.73
N THR A 211 -1.71 -9.37 9.44
CA THR A 211 -2.25 -10.30 8.43
C THR A 211 -1.26 -11.43 8.15
N VAL A 212 0.04 -11.15 8.12
CA VAL A 212 1.09 -12.18 7.98
C VAL A 212 1.06 -13.15 9.16
N MET A 213 0.96 -12.63 10.39
CA MET A 213 0.84 -13.46 11.59
C MET A 213 -0.46 -14.26 11.61
N LEU A 214 -1.58 -13.65 11.21
CA LEU A 214 -2.86 -14.32 11.11
C LEU A 214 -2.82 -15.48 10.12
N LEU A 215 -2.17 -15.33 8.96
CA LEU A 215 -1.97 -16.42 8.01
C LEU A 215 -1.20 -17.59 8.66
N ALA A 216 -0.13 -17.30 9.40
CA ALA A 216 0.63 -18.33 10.11
C ALA A 216 -0.22 -19.03 11.18
N GLN A 217 -1.01 -18.28 11.95
CA GLN A 217 -1.93 -18.84 12.95
C GLN A 217 -3.01 -19.72 12.28
N LYS A 218 -3.60 -19.26 11.18
CA LYS A 218 -4.65 -20.00 10.46
C LYS A 218 -4.12 -21.25 9.77
N LEU A 219 -2.86 -21.26 9.35
CA LEU A 219 -2.20 -22.47 8.85
C LEU A 219 -2.17 -23.57 9.91
N ASP A 220 -1.89 -23.19 11.16
CA ASP A 220 -1.87 -24.12 12.29
C ASP A 220 -3.28 -24.57 12.69
N VAL A 221 -4.22 -23.63 12.81
CA VAL A 221 -5.63 -23.90 13.16
C VAL A 221 -6.28 -24.87 12.16
N HIS A 222 -5.97 -24.72 10.86
CA HIS A 222 -6.54 -25.56 9.82
C HIS A 222 -5.66 -26.74 9.40
N ALA A 223 -4.56 -27.02 10.11
CA ALA A 223 -3.55 -27.98 9.67
C ALA A 223 -4.12 -29.36 9.32
N ASP A 224 -4.93 -29.95 10.21
CA ASP A 224 -5.53 -31.27 9.98
C ASP A 224 -6.41 -31.32 8.73
N ARG A 225 -7.25 -30.29 8.57
CA ARG A 225 -8.17 -30.13 7.44
C ARG A 225 -7.40 -29.96 6.13
N LEU A 226 -6.40 -29.07 6.12
CA LEU A 226 -5.54 -28.81 4.97
C LEU A 226 -4.73 -30.05 4.54
N ILE A 227 -4.18 -30.79 5.51
CA ILE A 227 -3.43 -32.02 5.24
C ILE A 227 -4.34 -33.11 4.64
N ALA A 228 -5.55 -33.28 5.18
CA ALA A 228 -6.53 -34.22 4.65
C ALA A 228 -6.96 -33.86 3.22
N ASP A 229 -7.23 -32.58 2.97
CA ASP A 229 -7.60 -32.09 1.64
C ASP A 229 -6.46 -32.15 0.62
N LEU A 230 -5.22 -31.93 1.06
CA LEU A 230 -4.05 -32.17 0.22
C LEU A 230 -3.92 -33.63 -0.19
N ARG A 231 -4.21 -34.59 0.71
CA ARG A 231 -4.18 -36.02 0.37
C ARG A 231 -5.22 -36.39 -0.68
N ARG A 232 -6.43 -35.85 -0.55
CA ARG A 232 -7.55 -36.14 -1.44
C ARG A 232 -7.53 -35.33 -2.73
N GLY A 233 -6.80 -34.21 -2.75
CA GLY A 233 -6.85 -33.27 -3.86
C GLY A 233 -8.18 -32.51 -3.90
N THR A 234 -8.74 -32.19 -2.73
CA THR A 234 -10.06 -31.56 -2.60
C THR A 234 -9.97 -30.18 -1.95
N VAL A 235 -11.07 -29.43 -2.03
CA VAL A 235 -11.43 -28.34 -1.12
C VAL A 235 -12.57 -28.84 -0.25
N ASP A 236 -12.55 -28.49 1.03
CA ASP A 236 -13.51 -29.02 1.97
C ASP A 236 -14.98 -28.74 1.53
N PRO A 237 -15.81 -29.79 1.43
CA PRO A 237 -17.17 -29.66 0.91
C PRO A 237 -18.11 -28.90 1.85
N ALA A 238 -17.79 -28.83 3.15
CA ALA A 238 -18.60 -28.14 4.16
C ALA A 238 -18.34 -26.62 4.22
N LEU A 239 -17.41 -26.08 3.44
CA LEU A 239 -17.22 -24.63 3.39
C LEU A 239 -18.44 -23.94 2.75
N PRO A 240 -18.97 -22.87 3.38
CA PRO A 240 -20.11 -22.10 2.85
C PRO A 240 -19.66 -21.19 1.71
N LEU A 241 -19.33 -21.78 0.56
CA LEU A 241 -18.88 -21.06 -0.64
C LEU A 241 -20.02 -20.93 -1.65
N LEU A 242 -20.11 -19.76 -2.28
CA LEU A 242 -20.93 -19.61 -3.48
C LEU A 242 -20.43 -20.57 -4.58
N PRO A 243 -21.33 -21.14 -5.41
CA PRO A 243 -20.95 -22.11 -6.45
C PRO A 243 -19.84 -21.64 -7.38
N ALA A 244 -19.86 -20.36 -7.79
CA ALA A 244 -18.84 -19.77 -8.65
C ALA A 244 -17.45 -19.74 -7.98
N VAL A 245 -17.39 -19.38 -6.69
CA VAL A 245 -16.13 -19.33 -5.93
C VAL A 245 -15.55 -20.73 -5.74
N ARG A 246 -16.42 -21.70 -5.43
CA ARG A 246 -16.04 -23.11 -5.31
C ARG A 246 -15.47 -23.64 -6.62
N PHE A 247 -16.16 -23.41 -7.73
CA PHE A 247 -15.72 -23.82 -9.06
C PHE A 247 -14.33 -23.26 -9.41
N GLU A 248 -14.12 -21.95 -9.23
CA GLU A 248 -12.81 -21.32 -9.47
C GLU A 248 -11.71 -21.89 -8.58
N ALA A 249 -11.99 -22.15 -7.30
CA ALA A 249 -11.01 -22.71 -6.38
C ALA A 249 -10.65 -24.17 -6.74
N GLU A 250 -11.65 -25.00 -7.04
CA GLU A 250 -11.46 -26.41 -7.37
C GLU A 250 -10.69 -26.59 -8.69
N GLN A 251 -10.91 -25.72 -9.69
CA GLN A 251 -10.13 -25.72 -10.93
C GLN A 251 -8.63 -25.48 -10.73
N ARG A 252 -8.22 -24.85 -9.62
CA ARG A 252 -6.81 -24.56 -9.31
C ARG A 252 -6.14 -25.68 -8.51
N ILE A 253 -6.89 -26.68 -8.06
CA ILE A 253 -6.34 -27.84 -7.36
C ILE A 253 -5.74 -28.81 -8.37
N LYS A 254 -4.42 -29.07 -8.27
CA LYS A 254 -3.70 -29.93 -9.24
C LYS A 254 -3.87 -31.43 -8.98
N GLY A 255 -4.85 -31.81 -8.18
CA GLY A 255 -5.11 -33.18 -7.72
C GLY A 255 -4.42 -33.57 -6.41
N PRO A 256 -4.46 -34.86 -6.03
CA PRO A 256 -3.88 -35.40 -4.80
C PRO A 256 -2.38 -35.14 -4.62
N ARG A 257 -1.96 -34.67 -3.43
CA ARG A 257 -0.58 -34.37 -3.04
C ARG A 257 -0.14 -35.08 -1.74
N PRO A 258 -0.18 -36.43 -1.67
CA PRO A 258 0.14 -37.17 -0.45
C PRO A 258 1.60 -36.99 0.02
N LYS A 259 2.53 -36.66 -0.87
CA LYS A 259 3.93 -36.33 -0.50
C LYS A 259 4.01 -35.01 0.29
N VAL A 260 3.28 -33.98 -0.14
CA VAL A 260 3.23 -32.69 0.57
C VAL A 260 2.54 -32.87 1.91
N ALA A 261 1.40 -33.58 1.95
CA ALA A 261 0.70 -33.89 3.20
C ALA A 261 1.62 -34.59 4.24
N ARG A 262 2.35 -35.64 3.83
CA ARG A 262 3.33 -36.31 4.72
C ARG A 262 4.44 -35.38 5.21
N ARG A 263 4.91 -34.46 4.38
CA ARG A 263 5.91 -33.44 4.78
C ARG A 263 5.33 -32.53 5.87
N LEU A 264 4.10 -32.02 5.69
CA LEU A 264 3.46 -31.15 6.68
C LEU A 264 3.24 -31.87 8.01
N GLU A 265 2.86 -33.14 8.00
CA GLU A 265 2.74 -33.94 9.22
C GLU A 265 4.06 -34.13 9.94
N ALA A 266 5.16 -34.35 9.21
CA ALA A 266 6.48 -34.45 9.80
C ALA A 266 6.89 -33.12 10.47
N ILE A 267 6.68 -31.98 9.79
CA ILE A 267 6.93 -30.64 10.33
C ILE A 267 6.14 -30.43 11.63
N ARG A 268 4.83 -30.72 11.60
CA ARG A 268 3.97 -30.54 12.78
C ARG A 268 4.36 -31.47 13.93
N ARG A 269 4.78 -32.71 13.64
CA ARG A 269 5.26 -33.64 14.68
C ARG A 269 6.53 -33.13 15.36
N THR A 270 7.43 -32.52 14.59
CA THR A 270 8.69 -31.99 15.12
C THR A 270 8.49 -30.71 15.94
N ASN A 271 7.67 -29.77 15.45
CA ASN A 271 7.57 -28.44 16.06
C ASN A 271 6.33 -28.23 16.93
N GLY A 272 5.33 -29.11 16.83
CA GLY A 272 3.97 -28.89 17.37
C GLY A 272 3.08 -28.02 16.48
N PHE A 273 3.64 -27.36 15.46
CA PHE A 273 2.93 -26.48 14.53
C PHE A 273 3.56 -26.48 13.13
N LEU A 274 2.88 -25.91 12.12
CA LEU A 274 3.36 -25.77 10.75
C LEU A 274 4.19 -24.50 10.61
N ARG A 275 5.48 -24.60 10.95
CA ARG A 275 6.41 -23.48 10.78
C ARG A 275 6.56 -23.10 9.31
N TRP A 276 6.23 -21.84 8.98
CA TRP A 276 6.04 -21.34 7.62
C TRP A 276 7.23 -21.60 6.68
N VAL A 277 8.45 -21.35 7.16
CA VAL A 277 9.68 -21.57 6.35
C VAL A 277 9.97 -23.03 6.04
N GLU A 278 9.40 -23.99 6.78
CA GLU A 278 9.55 -25.42 6.45
C GLU A 278 8.44 -25.90 5.51
N VAL A 279 7.25 -25.30 5.63
CA VAL A 279 6.15 -25.51 4.69
C VAL A 279 6.56 -25.01 3.30
N TRP A 280 7.20 -23.84 3.23
CA TRP A 280 7.71 -23.23 2.01
C TRP A 280 9.21 -22.88 2.13
N PRO A 281 10.12 -23.83 1.83
CA PRO A 281 11.56 -23.65 1.99
C PRO A 281 12.18 -22.63 1.02
N LYS A 282 11.45 -22.18 0.00
CA LYS A 282 11.91 -21.16 -0.96
C LYS A 282 11.56 -19.74 -0.55
N MET A 283 11.02 -19.53 0.65
CA MET A 283 10.72 -18.20 1.18
C MET A 283 11.97 -17.32 1.15
N ALA A 284 11.85 -16.18 0.46
CA ALA A 284 12.93 -15.23 0.23
C ALA A 284 12.66 -13.89 0.89
N ALA A 285 11.39 -13.49 1.07
CA ALA A 285 11.03 -12.21 1.65
C ALA A 285 9.60 -12.19 2.20
N ILE A 286 9.37 -11.31 3.15
CA ILE A 286 8.05 -10.85 3.56
C ILE A 286 7.97 -9.34 3.27
N PHE A 287 6.91 -8.89 2.60
CA PHE A 287 6.67 -7.46 2.36
C PHE A 287 5.49 -7.00 3.21
N CYS A 288 5.74 -6.06 4.12
CA CYS A 288 4.75 -5.37 4.95
C CYS A 288 5.35 -4.08 5.52
N TRP A 289 4.54 -3.15 6.03
CA TRP A 289 5.07 -2.00 6.78
C TRP A 289 5.77 -2.45 8.08
N LYS A 290 6.89 -1.80 8.43
CA LYS A 290 7.68 -2.06 9.63
C LYS A 290 7.61 -0.95 10.67
N ALA A 291 7.06 0.21 10.29
CA ALA A 291 6.97 1.39 11.15
C ALA A 291 5.86 1.28 12.23
N GLY A 292 5.99 2.08 13.29
CA GLY A 292 4.98 2.23 14.35
C GLY A 292 4.62 0.91 15.05
N ALA A 293 3.32 0.60 15.12
CA ALA A 293 2.78 -0.57 15.82
C ALA A 293 3.21 -1.91 15.21
N ALA A 294 3.75 -1.92 13.98
CA ALA A 294 4.23 -3.12 13.31
C ALA A 294 5.30 -3.87 14.14
N SER A 295 6.12 -3.15 14.92
CA SER A 295 7.17 -3.73 15.77
C SER A 295 6.65 -4.82 16.73
N PHE A 296 5.39 -4.71 17.21
CA PHE A 296 4.76 -5.72 18.06
C PHE A 296 4.60 -7.07 17.36
N TYR A 297 4.22 -7.06 16.08
CA TYR A 297 4.06 -8.28 15.28
C TYR A 297 5.40 -8.79 14.79
N LEU A 298 6.30 -7.89 14.35
CA LEU A 298 7.62 -8.29 13.82
C LEU A 298 8.46 -9.08 14.83
N ARG A 299 8.35 -8.78 16.13
CA ARG A 299 9.01 -9.58 17.19
C ARG A 299 8.56 -11.04 17.23
N GLN A 300 7.39 -11.35 16.70
CA GLN A 300 6.83 -12.72 16.66
C GLN A 300 7.21 -13.47 15.37
N PHE A 301 7.70 -12.76 14.35
CA PHE A 301 8.00 -13.36 13.05
C PHE A 301 9.04 -14.48 13.12
N PRO A 302 10.16 -14.36 13.87
CA PRO A 302 11.20 -15.39 13.86
C PRO A 302 10.70 -16.79 14.22
N LYS A 303 9.66 -16.90 15.07
CA LYS A 303 9.04 -18.18 15.43
C LYS A 303 8.47 -18.93 14.22
N HIS A 304 7.80 -18.22 13.31
CA HIS A 304 7.10 -18.83 12.17
C HIS A 304 7.93 -18.76 10.88
N PHE A 305 8.64 -17.65 10.69
CA PHE A 305 9.31 -17.30 9.43
C PHE A 305 10.84 -17.39 9.51
N GLY A 306 11.41 -17.81 10.63
CA GLY A 306 12.85 -17.91 10.79
C GLY A 306 13.58 -16.60 10.46
N PRO A 307 14.76 -16.65 9.80
CA PRO A 307 15.52 -15.46 9.42
C PRO A 307 15.03 -14.81 8.11
N THR A 308 13.80 -15.10 7.66
CA THR A 308 13.29 -14.52 6.40
C THR A 308 13.27 -13.00 6.50
N PRO A 309 13.92 -12.27 5.57
CA PRO A 309 14.00 -10.82 5.65
C PRO A 309 12.62 -10.18 5.43
N VAL A 310 12.36 -9.11 6.17
CA VAL A 310 11.15 -8.29 6.03
C VAL A 310 11.52 -7.00 5.30
N PHE A 311 10.92 -6.78 4.14
CA PHE A 311 11.13 -5.60 3.30
C PHE A 311 9.96 -4.63 3.51
N ASP A 312 10.26 -3.40 3.92
CA ASP A 312 9.23 -2.38 4.17
C ASP A 312 8.46 -2.03 2.88
N LEU A 313 7.22 -1.54 2.99
CA LEU A 313 6.41 -1.11 1.84
C LEU A 313 6.48 0.41 1.58
N GLY A 314 7.13 1.15 2.46
CA GLY A 314 7.20 2.61 2.47
C GLY A 314 6.03 3.23 3.20
N PHE A 315 6.17 4.52 3.49
CA PHE A 315 5.08 5.36 3.95
C PHE A 315 4.08 5.61 2.82
N ALA A 316 2.84 5.17 3.05
CA ALA A 316 1.71 5.30 2.14
C ALA A 316 0.40 5.50 2.91
N ALA A 317 -0.57 6.12 2.27
CA ALA A 317 -1.93 6.30 2.75
C ALA A 317 -2.94 6.08 1.62
N THR A 318 -4.24 6.22 1.91
CA THR A 318 -5.31 6.19 0.89
C THR A 318 -5.07 7.27 -0.17
N GLU A 319 -4.45 8.38 0.23
CA GLU A 319 -4.14 9.55 -0.57
C GLU A 319 -2.86 9.43 -1.41
N GLY A 320 -2.04 8.38 -1.26
CA GLY A 320 -0.85 8.18 -2.11
C GLY A 320 0.26 7.32 -1.50
N ILE A 321 1.36 7.19 -2.24
CA ILE A 321 2.62 6.58 -1.76
C ILE A 321 3.70 7.67 -1.73
N PHE A 322 4.28 7.91 -0.56
CA PHE A 322 5.13 9.06 -0.28
C PHE A 322 6.60 8.71 -0.11
N SER A 323 6.95 7.45 0.14
CA SER A 323 8.35 7.01 0.19
C SER A 323 8.56 5.61 -0.40
N ALA A 324 9.81 5.34 -0.77
CA ALA A 324 10.26 4.07 -1.32
C ALA A 324 11.43 3.51 -0.50
N PRO A 325 11.28 2.35 0.16
CA PRO A 325 12.36 1.67 0.87
C PRO A 325 13.47 1.22 -0.06
N LEU A 326 14.71 1.36 0.41
CA LEU A 326 15.92 1.08 -0.39
C LEU A 326 16.68 -0.17 0.05
N HIS A 327 16.41 -0.71 1.24
CA HIS A 327 17.14 -1.85 1.78
C HIS A 327 16.27 -2.66 2.76
N PRO A 328 16.36 -4.01 2.80
CA PRO A 328 15.59 -4.83 3.74
C PRO A 328 15.85 -4.51 5.22
N ASP A 329 17.08 -4.16 5.56
CA ASP A 329 17.47 -3.88 6.95
C ASP A 329 16.99 -2.51 7.45
N ARG A 330 16.41 -1.70 6.57
CA ARG A 330 15.85 -0.39 6.91
C ARG A 330 14.33 -0.48 7.06
N ASP A 331 13.78 0.44 7.84
CA ASP A 331 12.35 0.65 8.10
C ASP A 331 11.95 2.09 7.74
N ASP A 332 12.78 2.75 6.94
CA ASP A 332 12.54 4.05 6.32
C ASP A 332 12.57 3.92 4.78
N GLY A 333 12.22 5.00 4.10
CA GLY A 333 12.25 5.07 2.65
C GLY A 333 12.56 6.47 2.14
N VAL A 334 13.17 6.57 0.96
CA VAL A 334 13.40 7.86 0.33
C VAL A 334 12.07 8.47 -0.10
N LEU A 335 11.86 9.75 0.16
CA LEU A 335 10.69 10.47 -0.32
C LEU A 335 10.58 10.38 -1.85
N THR A 336 9.36 10.11 -2.34
CA THR A 336 9.06 10.03 -3.78
C THR A 336 8.88 11.44 -4.35
N VAL A 337 9.98 12.21 -4.39
CA VAL A 337 10.02 13.64 -4.80
C VAL A 337 9.55 13.91 -6.25
N ASP A 338 9.31 12.87 -7.04
CA ASP A 338 8.76 12.94 -8.40
C ASP A 338 7.32 12.37 -8.54
N GLY A 339 6.72 11.96 -7.42
CA GLY A 339 5.37 11.41 -7.31
C GLY A 339 4.30 12.49 -7.10
N HIS A 340 4.05 12.85 -5.85
CA HIS A 340 3.11 13.92 -5.47
C HIS A 340 3.88 15.15 -5.00
N PHE A 341 3.21 16.31 -4.97
CA PHE A 341 3.79 17.50 -4.35
C PHE A 341 3.55 17.43 -2.85
N MET A 342 4.60 17.65 -2.07
CA MET A 342 4.67 17.43 -0.63
C MET A 342 5.28 18.67 0.02
N GLU A 343 4.61 19.16 1.05
CA GLU A 343 5.08 20.21 1.94
C GLU A 343 5.15 19.66 3.36
N PHE A 344 5.93 20.30 4.21
CA PHE A 344 6.22 19.79 5.55
C PHE A 344 6.07 20.88 6.59
N ILE A 345 5.39 20.57 7.69
CA ILE A 345 5.24 21.50 8.81
C ILE A 345 6.00 20.90 10.00
N PRO A 346 6.99 21.59 10.60
CA PRO A 346 7.67 21.12 11.81
C PRO A 346 6.66 20.75 12.90
N GLU A 347 6.85 19.59 13.53
CA GLU A 347 5.85 18.98 14.44
C GLU A 347 5.36 19.96 15.52
N GLY A 348 6.28 20.71 16.15
CA GLY A 348 5.95 21.68 17.21
C GLY A 348 5.37 23.01 16.73
N ARG A 349 5.19 23.21 15.42
CA ARG A 349 4.78 24.50 14.82
C ARG A 349 3.47 24.42 14.04
N ARG A 350 2.78 23.27 14.08
CA ARG A 350 1.56 23.04 13.29
C ARG A 350 0.38 23.92 13.68
N ASP A 351 0.23 24.20 14.97
CA ASP A 351 -0.91 24.96 15.50
C ASP A 351 -0.67 26.48 15.50
N GLU A 352 0.41 26.94 14.87
CA GLU A 352 0.65 28.37 14.64
C GLU A 352 -0.44 28.95 13.71
N PRO A 353 -0.82 30.24 13.85
CA PRO A 353 -1.81 30.86 12.95
C PRO A 353 -1.42 30.83 11.47
N THR A 354 -0.12 30.78 11.19
CA THR A 354 0.43 30.64 9.84
C THR A 354 1.62 29.70 9.93
N PRO A 355 1.38 28.38 9.95
CA PRO A 355 2.43 27.42 10.17
C PRO A 355 3.41 27.45 9.00
N PRO A 356 4.73 27.33 9.25
CA PRO A 356 5.70 27.28 8.17
C PRO A 356 5.50 26.00 7.36
N CYS A 357 5.45 26.14 6.04
CA CYS A 357 5.44 25.01 5.11
C CYS A 357 6.79 24.97 4.40
N LEU A 358 7.54 23.91 4.68
CA LEU A 358 8.86 23.65 4.13
C LEU A 358 8.77 22.78 2.88
N ASP A 359 9.74 22.96 1.99
CA ASP A 359 10.02 22.08 0.86
C ASP A 359 10.82 20.85 1.33
N ALA A 360 10.78 19.76 0.55
CA ALA A 360 11.56 18.56 0.83
C ALA A 360 13.08 18.82 0.95
N SER A 361 13.61 19.88 0.32
CA SER A 361 15.03 20.26 0.40
C SER A 361 15.42 21.02 1.67
N GLU A 362 14.43 21.51 2.43
CA GLU A 362 14.63 22.28 3.66
C GLU A 362 14.57 21.40 4.90
N LEU A 363 14.32 20.10 4.74
CA LEU A 363 14.26 19.16 5.84
C LEU A 363 15.65 18.82 6.37
N GLU A 364 15.70 18.54 7.68
CA GLU A 364 16.91 18.18 8.41
C GLU A 364 16.81 16.79 9.03
N ALA A 365 17.91 16.03 9.04
CA ALA A 365 17.99 14.74 9.71
C ALA A 365 17.71 14.87 11.22
N GLY A 366 16.94 13.92 11.76
CA GLY A 366 16.40 13.95 13.12
C GLY A 366 15.18 14.85 13.29
N GLY A 367 14.84 15.68 12.29
CA GLY A 367 13.67 16.54 12.31
C GLY A 367 12.37 15.75 12.15
N ARG A 368 11.31 16.22 12.80
CA ARG A 368 9.96 15.65 12.73
C ARG A 368 8.98 16.64 12.12
N TYR A 369 8.17 16.14 11.20
CA TYR A 369 7.31 16.97 10.38
C TYR A 369 5.96 16.31 10.14
N TYR A 370 4.91 17.11 10.15
CA TYR A 370 3.66 16.78 9.51
C TYR A 370 3.81 16.86 8.00
N ILE A 371 3.23 15.91 7.29
CA ILE A 371 3.20 15.91 5.83
C ILE A 371 1.89 16.51 5.30
N VAL A 372 2.04 17.44 4.38
CA VAL A 372 0.95 18.08 3.62
C VAL A 372 1.13 17.70 2.15
N ILE A 373 0.04 17.30 1.48
CA ILE A 373 0.13 16.77 0.12
C ILE A 373 -0.75 17.51 -0.87
N THR A 374 -0.30 17.52 -2.12
CA THR A 374 -1.08 17.93 -3.28
C THR A 374 -1.02 16.82 -4.33
N THR A 375 -2.19 16.33 -4.73
CA THR A 375 -2.34 15.18 -5.64
C THR A 375 -3.08 15.57 -6.92
N SER A 376 -2.87 14.81 -8.00
CA SER A 376 -3.64 15.00 -9.23
C SER A 376 -5.14 14.70 -9.07
N GLY A 377 -5.49 13.95 -8.01
CA GLY A 377 -6.85 13.50 -7.69
C GLY A 377 -7.75 14.60 -7.13
N GLY A 378 -7.18 15.77 -6.79
CA GLY A 378 -7.97 16.92 -6.35
C GLY A 378 -7.87 17.24 -4.86
N LEU A 379 -6.90 16.68 -4.15
CA LEU A 379 -6.50 17.15 -2.82
C LEU A 379 -5.35 18.14 -2.98
N TYR A 380 -5.49 19.33 -2.41
CA TYR A 380 -4.54 20.44 -2.59
C TYR A 380 -4.14 20.98 -1.22
N ARG A 381 -2.83 21.03 -0.92
CA ARG A 381 -2.30 21.38 0.41
C ARG A 381 -3.05 20.69 1.56
N TYR A 382 -3.35 19.41 1.34
CA TYR A 382 -4.11 18.56 2.24
C TYR A 382 -3.22 18.06 3.37
N ASP A 383 -3.52 18.45 4.59
CA ASP A 383 -2.87 17.94 5.78
C ASP A 383 -3.32 16.51 6.07
N LEU A 384 -2.41 15.55 5.93
CA LEU A 384 -2.67 14.13 6.20
C LEU A 384 -2.85 13.83 7.70
N ASN A 385 -2.44 14.77 8.55
CA ASN A 385 -2.30 14.60 9.99
C ASN A 385 -1.39 13.38 10.31
N ASP A 386 -0.34 13.19 9.51
CA ASP A 386 0.68 12.14 9.66
C ASP A 386 2.03 12.77 9.99
N VAL A 387 2.69 12.26 11.03
CA VAL A 387 4.02 12.71 11.45
C VAL A 387 5.06 11.73 10.93
N ILE A 388 6.10 12.27 10.30
CA ILE A 388 7.29 11.56 9.85
C ILE A 388 8.54 12.08 10.55
N GLU A 389 9.56 11.23 10.63
CA GLU A 389 10.93 11.58 11.01
C GLU A 389 11.83 11.48 9.79
N VAL A 390 12.71 12.46 9.60
CA VAL A 390 13.77 12.38 8.59
C VAL A 390 14.96 11.64 9.20
N THR A 391 15.27 10.47 8.66
CA THR A 391 16.28 9.58 9.22
C THR A 391 17.67 9.79 8.60
N ASP A 392 17.71 10.16 7.32
CA ASP A 392 18.93 10.27 6.52
C ASP A 392 18.60 10.96 5.17
N PHE A 393 19.52 10.95 4.21
CA PHE A 393 19.29 11.44 2.84
C PHE A 393 19.79 10.44 1.80
N TYR A 394 18.97 10.20 0.78
CA TYR A 394 19.42 9.58 -0.47
C TYR A 394 19.76 10.69 -1.45
N LYS A 395 21.07 10.93 -1.63
CA LYS A 395 21.60 12.13 -2.27
C LYS A 395 21.11 13.38 -1.52
N ARG A 396 20.18 14.15 -2.10
CA ARG A 396 19.56 15.30 -1.45
C ARG A 396 18.11 15.05 -1.07
N ALA A 397 17.50 13.94 -1.50
CA ALA A 397 16.14 13.60 -1.12
C ALA A 397 16.11 13.02 0.30
N PRO A 398 15.22 13.51 1.18
CA PRO A 398 15.10 12.97 2.54
C PRO A 398 14.69 11.51 2.54
N MET A 399 15.31 10.72 3.41
CA MET A 399 14.84 9.42 3.87
C MET A 399 13.92 9.64 5.07
N VAL A 400 12.75 9.02 5.06
CA VAL A 400 11.71 9.25 6.06
C VAL A 400 11.16 7.96 6.64
N ARG A 401 10.79 8.01 7.91
CA ARG A 401 10.04 6.97 8.62
C ARG A 401 8.74 7.55 9.15
N PHE A 402 7.64 6.81 8.99
CA PHE A 402 6.37 7.16 9.63
C PHE A 402 6.45 6.94 11.15
N LEU A 403 5.94 7.89 11.94
CA LEU A 403 5.87 7.76 13.39
C LEU A 403 4.45 7.44 13.86
N HIS A 404 3.52 8.37 13.69
CA HIS A 404 2.13 8.27 14.17
C HIS A 404 1.23 9.27 13.44
N LYS A 405 -0.09 9.13 13.62
CA LYS A 405 -1.02 10.20 13.29
C LYS A 405 -0.92 11.31 14.34
N GLY A 406 -1.17 12.56 13.94
CA GLY A 406 -1.27 13.68 14.87
C GLY A 406 -2.33 13.42 15.95
N GLY A 407 -2.08 13.94 17.15
CA GLY A 407 -2.85 13.61 18.36
C GLY A 407 -2.40 12.32 19.06
N GLY A 408 -1.25 11.73 18.68
CA GLY A 408 -0.68 10.55 19.34
C GLY A 408 -1.42 9.24 19.07
N ILE A 409 -2.31 9.21 18.07
CA ILE A 409 -3.12 8.02 17.76
C ILE A 409 -2.23 6.98 17.05
N VAL A 410 -2.04 5.84 17.71
CA VAL A 410 -1.35 4.67 17.17
C VAL A 410 -2.37 3.62 16.75
N SER A 411 -2.38 3.25 15.46
CA SER A 411 -3.22 2.14 14.97
C SER A 411 -2.48 0.82 15.13
N ILE A 412 -3.09 -0.14 15.85
CA ILE A 412 -2.49 -1.47 16.10
C ILE A 412 -2.76 -2.43 14.92
N THR A 413 -3.92 -2.32 14.26
CA THR A 413 -4.36 -3.27 13.21
C THR A 413 -4.71 -2.60 11.88
N GLY A 414 -4.48 -1.29 11.73
CA GLY A 414 -5.07 -0.48 10.66
C GLY A 414 -6.45 0.10 11.06
N GLU A 415 -7.06 -0.43 12.13
CA GLU A 415 -8.17 0.20 12.82
C GLU A 415 -7.62 1.20 13.84
N LYS A 416 -8.20 2.39 13.86
CA LYS A 416 -7.84 3.45 14.81
C LYS A 416 -8.73 3.26 16.03
N LEU A 417 -8.14 2.86 17.14
CA LEU A 417 -8.81 2.94 18.43
C LEU A 417 -8.63 4.39 18.91
N ALA A 418 -9.74 5.10 19.07
CA ALA A 418 -9.81 6.42 19.68
C ALA A 418 -9.82 6.29 21.21
#